data_AF-A0A945LWV2-F1
#
_entry.id   AF-A0A945LWV2-F1
#
_cell.length_a   1.000
_cell.length_b   1.000
_cell.length_c   1.000
_cell.angle_alpha   90.00
_cell.angle_beta   90.00
_cell.angle_gamma   90.00
#
_symmetry.space_group_name_H-M   'P 1'
#
loop_
_entity.id
_entity.type
_entity.pdbx_description
1 polymer ?
#
loop_
_entity_poly.entity_id
_entity_poly.type
_entity_poly.pdbx_seq_one_letter_code
_entity_poly.pdbx_strand_id
1 'polypeptide(L)'
;MTGFFVTGTDTEVGKTVVCAWLMRALDGEYWKPVQCGLTDVGGKEQGEPGGDCETVQRLTGFSSERFHPPAHVFSAPRSPHEAAEM
;
A
#
# COMPACT_ATOMS: atom_id res chain seq x y z
N MET A 1 3.75 -9.12 -17.58
CA MET A 1 2.60 -8.91 -16.67
C MET A 1 1.88 -7.66 -17.12
N THR A 2 0.55 -7.71 -17.19
CA THR A 2 -0.29 -6.54 -17.48
C THR A 2 -0.85 -6.04 -16.15
N GLY A 3 -0.74 -4.74 -15.87
CA GLY A 3 -1.16 -4.19 -14.59
C GLY A 3 -1.40 -2.69 -14.66
N PHE A 4 -1.95 -2.15 -13.58
CA PHE A 4 -2.23 -0.72 -13.42
C PHE A 4 -1.29 -0.12 -12.39
N PHE A 5 -0.73 1.05 -12.70
CA PHE A 5 0.01 1.86 -11.74
C PHE A 5 -0.86 3.06 -11.34
N VAL A 6 -1.29 3.09 -10.08
CA VAL A 6 -2.13 4.17 -9.54
C VAL A 6 -1.23 5.23 -8.92
N THR A 7 -1.28 6.45 -9.46
CA THR A 7 -0.56 7.62 -8.96
C THR A 7 -1.51 8.78 -8.70
N GLY A 8 -1.07 9.79 -7.95
CA GLY A 8 -1.89 10.93 -7.55
C GLY A 8 -1.07 11.94 -6.76
N THR A 9 -1.42 13.22 -6.91
CA THR A 9 -0.62 14.37 -6.48
C THR A 9 -0.47 14.49 -4.97
N ASP A 10 -1.54 14.19 -4.22
CA ASP A 10 -1.60 14.42 -2.78
C ASP A 10 -1.77 13.14 -1.98
N THR A 11 -1.38 13.20 -0.71
CA THR A 11 -1.80 12.20 0.29
C THR A 11 -3.32 12.25 0.45
N GLU A 12 -3.94 11.11 0.78
CA GLU A 12 -5.39 11.01 1.04
C GLU A 12 -6.34 11.38 -0.11
N VAL A 13 -5.83 11.68 -1.32
CA VAL A 13 -6.64 11.96 -2.53
C VAL A 13 -7.48 10.75 -3.02
N GLY A 14 -7.43 9.61 -2.32
CA GLY A 14 -8.25 8.43 -2.60
C GLY A 14 -7.55 7.32 -3.39
N LYS A 15 -6.23 7.39 -3.60
CA LYS A 15 -5.45 6.35 -4.31
C LYS A 15 -5.71 4.94 -3.76
N THR A 16 -5.68 4.79 -2.43
CA THR A 16 -5.86 3.50 -1.75
C THR A 16 -7.25 2.90 -2.01
N VAL A 17 -8.29 3.73 -2.07
CA VAL A 17 -9.66 3.31 -2.41
C VAL A 17 -9.75 2.90 -3.88
N VAL A 18 -9.12 3.65 -4.79
CA VAL A 18 -9.05 3.30 -6.22
C VAL A 18 -8.34 1.96 -6.43
N CYS A 19 -7.24 1.70 -5.71
CA CYS A 19 -6.57 0.40 -5.75
C CYS A 19 -7.50 -0.74 -5.30
N ALA A 20 -8.24 -0.57 -4.21
CA ALA A 20 -9.20 -1.57 -3.74
C ALA A 20 -10.32 -1.82 -4.76
N TRP A 21 -10.84 -0.77 -5.39
CA TRP A 21 -11.85 -0.87 -6.43
C TRP A 21 -11.33 -1.62 -7.67
N LEU A 22 -10.14 -1.27 -8.17
CA LEU A 22 -9.50 -1.96 -9.29
C LEU A 22 -9.24 -3.43 -8.97
N MET A 23 -8.72 -3.72 -7.78
CA MET A 23 -8.46 -5.09 -7.35
C MET A 23 -9.75 -5.92 -7.33
N ARG A 24 -10.87 -5.36 -6.84
CA ARG A 24 -12.18 -6.04 -6.86
C ARG A 24 -12.75 -6.20 -8.27
N ALA A 25 -12.65 -5.16 -9.09
CA ALA A 25 -13.20 -5.17 -10.45
C ALA A 25 -12.47 -6.15 -11.38
N LEU A 26 -11.19 -6.39 -11.12
CA LEU A 26 -10.31 -7.18 -11.99
C LEU A 26 -9.87 -8.52 -11.39
N ASP A 27 -10.36 -8.88 -10.20
CA ASP A 27 -9.85 -10.00 -9.39
C ASP A 27 -8.32 -10.01 -9.26
N GLY A 28 -7.74 -8.82 -9.05
CA GLY A 28 -6.31 -8.59 -9.09
C GLY A 28 -5.55 -8.92 -7.81
N GLU A 29 -4.26 -8.67 -7.88
CA GLU A 29 -3.32 -8.69 -6.75
C GLU A 29 -2.84 -7.27 -6.44
N TYR A 30 -2.39 -7.03 -5.21
CA TYR A 30 -1.98 -5.71 -4.75
C TYR A 30 -0.50 -5.71 -4.38
N TRP A 31 0.20 -4.66 -4.82
CA TRP A 31 1.57 -4.39 -4.41
C TRP A 31 1.80 -2.89 -4.27
N LYS A 32 2.41 -2.51 -3.15
CA LYS A 32 2.93 -1.15 -2.94
C LYS A 32 4.43 -1.25 -2.70
N PRO A 33 5.27 -0.82 -3.66
CA PRO A 33 6.72 -1.06 -3.60
C PRO A 33 7.38 -0.37 -2.40
N VAL A 34 6.92 0.84 -2.06
CA VAL A 34 7.47 1.66 -0.97
C VAL A 34 6.34 2.05 -0.03
N GLN A 35 6.37 1.55 1.20
CA GLN A 35 5.43 1.92 2.26
C GLN A 35 6.11 2.88 3.23
N CYS A 36 5.50 4.05 3.47
CA CYS A 36 5.96 5.02 4.47
C CYS A 36 4.89 5.26 5.54
N GLY A 37 5.27 5.84 6.68
CA GLY A 37 4.31 6.32 7.69
C GLY A 37 3.61 5.24 8.51
N LEU A 38 4.27 4.11 8.79
CA LEU A 38 3.68 3.04 9.60
C LEU A 38 3.58 3.35 11.11
N THR A 39 4.23 4.40 11.62
CA THR A 39 4.17 4.73 13.06
C THR A 39 2.77 5.09 13.56
N ASP A 40 1.88 5.54 12.68
CA ASP A 40 0.50 5.91 13.03
C ASP A 40 -0.46 4.70 13.10
N VAL A 41 0.03 3.51 12.75
CA VAL A 41 -0.73 2.25 12.78
C VAL A 41 -0.22 1.43 13.96
N GLY A 42 -0.80 1.68 15.13
CA GLY A 42 -0.33 1.20 16.44
C GLY A 42 0.32 -0.19 16.46
N GLY A 43 1.61 -0.21 16.82
CA GLY A 43 2.29 -1.36 17.39
C GLY A 43 2.50 -2.59 16.50
N LYS A 44 2.36 -2.51 15.18
CA LYS A 44 2.59 -3.68 14.30
C LYS A 44 4.09 -3.96 14.07
N GLU A 45 4.43 -5.25 14.06
CA GLU A 45 5.79 -5.73 13.76
C GLU A 45 6.19 -5.47 12.30
N GLN A 46 7.50 -5.41 12.07
CA GLN A 46 8.08 -5.15 10.77
C GLN A 46 7.81 -6.34 9.83
N GLY A 47 7.01 -6.13 8.78
CA GLY A 47 6.62 -7.17 7.81
C GLY A 47 5.13 -7.54 7.83
N GLU A 48 4.38 -7.10 8.84
CA GLU A 48 2.92 -7.27 8.90
C GLU A 48 2.19 -6.25 7.99
N PRO A 49 1.02 -6.61 7.40
CA PRO A 49 0.23 -5.66 6.64
C PRO A 49 -0.27 -4.53 7.54
N GLY A 50 0.29 -3.34 7.32
CA GLY A 50 -0.11 -2.07 7.91
C GLY A 50 -0.26 -0.98 6.85
N GLY A 51 -1.01 0.07 7.17
CA GLY A 51 -1.21 1.22 6.29
C GLY A 51 -2.12 0.92 5.09
N ASP A 52 -1.64 1.19 3.87
CA ASP A 52 -2.46 1.07 2.66
C ASP A 52 -2.83 -0.39 2.35
N CYS A 53 -1.92 -1.33 2.61
CA CYS A 53 -2.17 -2.76 2.37
C CYS A 53 -3.36 -3.26 3.19
N GLU A 54 -3.39 -2.94 4.48
CA GLU A 54 -4.49 -3.27 5.39
C GLU A 54 -5.80 -2.60 4.95
N THR A 55 -5.74 -1.33 4.52
CA THR A 55 -6.92 -0.63 4.03
C THR A 55 -7.50 -1.30 2.79
N VAL A 56 -6.65 -1.66 1.82
CA VAL A 56 -7.08 -2.38 0.62
C VAL A 56 -7.62 -3.76 0.98
N GLN A 57 -6.95 -4.50 1.86
CA GLN A 57 -7.42 -5.81 2.31
C GLN A 57 -8.80 -5.74 2.97
N ARG A 58 -9.01 -4.77 3.86
CA ARG A 58 -10.31 -4.53 4.51
C ARG A 58 -11.40 -4.17 3.51
N LEU A 59 -11.11 -3.31 2.54
CA LEU A 59 -12.09 -2.86 1.54
C LEU A 59 -12.43 -3.95 0.52
N THR A 60 -11.49 -4.84 0.23
CA THR A 60 -11.64 -5.90 -0.77
C THR A 60 -12.21 -7.20 -0.18
N GLY A 61 -11.91 -7.48 1.10
CA GLY A 61 -12.23 -8.74 1.76
C GLY A 61 -11.43 -9.95 1.24
N PHE A 62 -10.31 -9.70 0.55
CA PHE A 62 -9.50 -10.76 -0.04
C PHE A 62 -8.48 -11.37 0.94
N SER A 63 -8.07 -12.61 0.64
CA SER A 63 -7.01 -13.31 1.38
C SER A 63 -5.68 -12.55 1.30
N SER A 64 -4.88 -12.62 2.36
CA SER A 64 -3.53 -12.03 2.43
C SER A 64 -2.60 -12.55 1.33
N GLU A 65 -2.87 -13.73 0.76
CA GLU A 65 -2.11 -14.31 -0.36
C GLU A 65 -2.11 -13.44 -1.63
N ARG A 66 -3.09 -12.52 -1.78
CA ARG A 66 -3.17 -11.59 -2.91
C ARG A 66 -2.40 -10.27 -2.68
N PHE A 67 -1.71 -10.15 -1.56
CA PHE A 67 -1.00 -8.94 -1.14
C PHE A 67 0.49 -9.21 -1.06
N HIS A 68 1.24 -8.56 -1.95
CA HIS A 68 2.69 -8.72 -2.00
C HIS A 68 3.39 -7.81 -0.99
N PRO A 69 4.43 -8.30 -0.31
CA PRO A 69 5.17 -7.50 0.65
C PRO A 69 5.82 -6.27 -0.05
N PRO A 70 5.88 -5.11 0.62
CA PRO A 70 6.63 -3.97 0.11
C PRO A 70 8.11 -4.30 -0.02
N ALA A 71 8.78 -3.70 -1.02
CA ALA A 71 10.23 -3.80 -1.15
C ALA A 71 10.95 -2.94 -0.09
N HIS A 72 10.36 -1.79 0.26
CA HIS A 72 10.88 -0.87 1.26
C HIS A 72 9.77 -0.41 2.21
N VAL A 73 10.10 -0.34 3.50
CA VAL A 73 9.19 0.08 4.56
C VAL A 73 9.88 1.12 5.44
N PHE A 74 9.28 2.30 5.54
CA PHE A 74 9.76 3.41 6.35
C PHE A 74 8.73 3.77 7.43
N SER A 75 9.17 3.80 8.68
CA SER A 75 8.30 4.09 9.82
C SER A 75 7.78 5.53 9.78
N ALA A 76 8.65 6.50 9.49
CA ALA A 76 8.28 7.91 9.37
C ALA A 76 7.60 8.21 8.01
N PRO A 77 6.71 9.20 7.93
CA PRO A 77 6.26 9.77 6.66
C PRO A 77 7.47 10.34 5.91
N ARG A 78 7.63 9.98 4.64
CA ARG A 78 8.73 10.48 3.79
C ARG A 78 8.24 10.71 2.36
N SER A 79 8.76 11.75 1.74
CA SER A 79 8.60 12.01 0.31
C SER A 79 9.39 10.99 -0.54
N PRO A 80 9.05 10.83 -1.84
CA PRO A 80 9.80 9.93 -2.73
C PRO A 80 11.29 10.26 -2.83
N HIS A 81 11.66 11.55 -2.77
CA HIS A 81 13.06 11.98 -2.79
C HIS A 81 13.81 11.51 -1.54
N GLU A 82 13.25 11.77 -0.36
CA GLU A 82 13.85 11.35 0.92
C GLU A 82 13.95 9.83 1.05
N ALA A 83 13.01 9.08 0.45
CA ALA A 83 13.05 7.62 0.43
C ALA A 83 14.16 7.08 -0.50
N ALA A 84 14.52 7.82 -1.55
CA ALA A 84 15.54 7.42 -2.52
C ALA A 84 16.98 7.67 -2.05
N GLU A 85 17.17 8.46 -0.99
CA GLU A 85 18.48 8.77 -0.40
C GLU A 85 18.95 7.75 0.66
N MET A 86 18.15 6.70 0.93
CA MET A 86 18.44 5.65 1.93
C MET A 86 18.71 4.31 1.27
#